data_AF-A0A1T4ZIZ4-F1
#
_entry.id   AF-A0A1T4ZIZ4-F1
#
_cell.length_a   1.000
_cell.length_b   1.000
_cell.length_c   1.000
_cell.angle_alpha   90.00
_cell.angle_beta   90.00
_cell.angle_gamma   90.00
#
_symmetry.space_group_name_H-M   'P 1'
#
loop_
_entity.id
_entity.type
_entity.pdbx_description
1 polymer ?
#
loop_
_entity_poly.entity_id
_entity_poly.type
_entity_poly.pdbx_seq_one_letter_code
_entity_poly.pdbx_strand_id
1 'polypeptide(L)'
;MRFIKIVLVGLLLCVNLMIAQPSWASKDLTKGADYAEVTQTLNQLLLVKDTPEEAGYTPEQFQQRLAQLESQKKIIETAKKRAQCHNETGKTVGVYASDGGKTPSELYFLAAGQITDDDWDCDGFYFPAGTQVVFSPNTPAEELTEPITVNFVDGTQSVATADPTTGEIQLNIEPAKIVKAAESNGLIPTLSQAEIDTQIPSPELID
;
A
#
# COMPACT_ATOMS: atom_id res chain seq x y z
N MET A 1 -28.95 -33.88 -39.68
CA MET A 1 -28.11 -34.37 -38.56
C MET A 1 -26.98 -33.41 -38.16
N ARG A 2 -26.21 -32.81 -39.08
CA ARG A 2 -25.13 -31.86 -38.72
C ARG A 2 -25.64 -30.60 -38.00
N PHE A 3 -26.73 -30.00 -38.48
CA PHE A 3 -27.30 -28.79 -37.88
C PHE A 3 -27.78 -28.99 -36.42
N ILE A 4 -28.48 -30.11 -36.16
CA ILE A 4 -28.94 -30.47 -34.82
C ILE A 4 -27.76 -30.67 -33.86
N LYS A 5 -26.66 -31.28 -34.33
CA LYS A 5 -25.44 -31.45 -33.51
C LYS A 5 -24.78 -30.11 -33.19
N ILE A 6 -24.74 -29.17 -34.14
CA ILE A 6 -24.19 -27.83 -33.92
C ILE A 6 -25.02 -27.07 -32.89
N VAL A 7 -26.36 -27.14 -33.00
CA VAL A 7 -27.27 -26.51 -32.01
C VAL A 7 -27.08 -27.14 -30.63
N LEU A 8 -26.98 -28.47 -30.54
CA LEU A 8 -26.75 -29.16 -29.26
C LEU A 8 -25.43 -28.79 -28.61
N VAL A 9 -24.34 -28.69 -29.38
CA VAL A 9 -23.03 -28.27 -28.87
C VAL A 9 -23.07 -26.82 -28.43
N GLY A 10 -23.71 -25.93 -29.19
CA GLY A 10 -23.88 -24.53 -28.82
C GLY A 10 -24.69 -24.37 -27.53
N LEU A 11 -25.76 -25.14 -27.38
CA LEU A 11 -26.62 -25.10 -26.19
C LEU A 11 -25.88 -25.64 -24.96
N LEU A 12 -25.06 -26.69 -25.13
CA LEU A 12 -24.22 -27.22 -24.07
C LEU A 12 -23.13 -26.22 -23.62
N LEU A 13 -22.57 -25.44 -24.55
CA LEU A 13 -21.62 -24.38 -24.25
C LEU A 13 -22.30 -23.23 -23.47
N CYS A 14 -23.49 -22.79 -23.90
CA CYS A 14 -24.26 -21.75 -23.21
C CYS A 14 -24.65 -22.16 -21.79
N VAL A 15 -25.07 -23.42 -21.58
CA VAL A 15 -25.38 -23.93 -20.25
C VAL A 15 -24.13 -23.96 -19.35
N ASN A 16 -22.97 -24.36 -19.88
CA ASN A 16 -21.72 -24.30 -19.14
C ASN A 16 -21.32 -22.86 -18.78
N LEU A 17 -21.49 -21.90 -19.69
CA LEU A 17 -21.19 -20.48 -19.43
C LEU A 17 -22.19 -19.80 -18.47
N MET A 18 -23.41 -20.34 -18.33
CA MET A 18 -24.40 -19.86 -17.36
C MET A 18 -24.15 -20.40 -15.94
N ILE A 19 -23.52 -21.57 -15.80
CA ILE A 19 -23.25 -22.22 -14.51
C ILE A 19 -21.84 -21.89 -14.01
N ALA A 20 -20.86 -21.79 -14.93
CA ALA A 20 -19.54 -21.31 -14.60
C ALA A 20 -19.62 -19.80 -14.38
N GLN A 21 -19.60 -19.36 -13.11
CA GLN A 21 -19.35 -17.96 -12.80
C GLN A 21 -18.06 -17.54 -13.53
N PRO A 22 -18.04 -16.38 -14.21
CA PRO A 22 -16.81 -15.89 -14.78
C PRO A 22 -15.78 -15.81 -13.65
N SER A 23 -14.57 -16.35 -13.84
CA SER A 23 -13.52 -16.24 -12.84
C SER A 23 -13.07 -14.78 -12.76
N TRP A 24 -13.80 -13.99 -11.96
CA TRP A 24 -13.39 -12.65 -11.62
C TRP A 24 -12.28 -12.83 -10.59
N ALA A 25 -11.04 -12.87 -11.09
CA ALA A 25 -9.83 -13.06 -10.30
C ALA A 25 -9.48 -11.84 -9.43
N SER A 26 -10.37 -10.84 -9.31
CA SER A 26 -10.13 -9.67 -8.46
C SER A 26 -10.33 -10.03 -6.99
N LYS A 27 -9.28 -9.88 -6.19
CA LYS A 27 -9.34 -10.04 -4.73
C LYS A 27 -10.29 -9.01 -4.13
N ASP A 28 -11.17 -9.45 -3.24
CA ASP A 28 -12.06 -8.58 -2.47
C ASP A 28 -11.29 -8.02 -1.26
N LEU A 29 -10.77 -6.80 -1.42
CA LEU A 29 -9.92 -6.14 -0.42
C LEU A 29 -10.70 -5.73 0.84
N THR A 30 -12.03 -5.68 0.78
CA THR A 30 -12.88 -5.38 1.96
C THR A 30 -12.89 -6.53 2.99
N LYS A 31 -12.27 -7.66 2.67
CA LYS A 31 -12.06 -8.79 3.59
C LYS A 31 -10.65 -8.84 4.18
N GLY A 32 -9.78 -7.88 3.81
CA GLY A 32 -8.40 -7.78 4.28
C GLY A 32 -8.28 -7.21 5.70
N ALA A 33 -7.07 -7.32 6.25
CA ALA A 33 -6.73 -6.77 7.57
C ALA A 33 -6.84 -5.24 7.59
N ASP A 34 -6.39 -4.57 6.52
CA ASP A 34 -6.43 -3.12 6.37
C ASP A 34 -7.86 -2.57 6.44
N TYR A 35 -8.80 -3.20 5.73
CA TYR A 35 -10.20 -2.78 5.78
C TYR A 35 -10.78 -2.91 7.19
N ALA A 36 -10.44 -3.99 7.89
CA ALA A 36 -10.87 -4.21 9.26
C ALA A 36 -10.28 -3.17 10.21
N GLU A 37 -8.97 -2.87 10.11
CA GLU A 37 -8.27 -1.88 10.95
C GLU A 37 -8.80 -0.47 10.70
N VAL A 38 -8.93 -0.04 9.43
CA VAL A 38 -9.46 1.27 9.06
C VAL A 38 -10.90 1.42 9.53
N THR A 39 -11.76 0.41 9.29
CA THR A 39 -13.16 0.46 9.70
C THR A 39 -13.30 0.49 11.22
N GLN A 40 -12.50 -0.30 11.94
CA GLN A 40 -12.50 -0.29 13.40
C GLN A 40 -12.06 1.07 13.94
N THR A 41 -10.97 1.62 13.41
CA THR A 41 -10.42 2.92 13.85
C THR A 41 -11.39 4.05 13.54
N LEU A 42 -12.03 4.04 12.36
CA LEU A 42 -13.06 5.00 11.99
C LEU A 42 -14.26 4.93 12.94
N ASN A 43 -14.74 3.73 13.24
CA ASN A 43 -15.85 3.55 14.18
C ASN A 43 -15.48 4.06 15.58
N GLN A 44 -14.26 3.80 16.06
CA GLN A 44 -13.78 4.31 17.34
C GLN A 44 -13.69 5.84 17.36
N LEU A 45 -13.19 6.45 16.29
CA LEU A 45 -13.12 7.91 16.16
C LEU A 45 -14.52 8.53 16.17
N LEU A 46 -15.49 7.90 15.51
CA LEU A 46 -16.87 8.39 15.46
C LEU A 46 -17.59 8.34 16.83
N LEU A 47 -17.14 7.51 17.78
CA LEU A 47 -17.70 7.48 19.14
C LEU A 47 -17.46 8.79 19.90
N VAL A 48 -16.38 9.50 19.57
CA VAL A 48 -15.97 10.74 20.26
C VAL A 48 -16.25 11.98 19.42
N LYS A 49 -17.05 11.87 18.35
CA LYS A 49 -17.30 12.97 17.39
C LYS A 49 -17.90 14.24 18.02
N ASP A 50 -18.67 14.06 19.09
CA ASP A 50 -19.36 15.15 19.79
C ASP A 50 -18.50 15.72 20.93
N THR A 51 -17.44 15.00 21.33
CA THR A 51 -16.48 15.37 22.39
C THR A 51 -15.03 15.02 22.01
N PRO A 52 -14.51 15.50 20.86
CA PRO A 52 -13.19 15.09 20.35
C PRO A 52 -12.04 15.43 21.30
N GLU A 53 -12.22 16.45 22.14
CA GLU A 53 -11.24 16.88 23.13
C GLU A 53 -11.04 15.83 24.25
N GLU A 54 -12.06 15.03 24.57
CA GLU A 54 -11.95 13.94 25.55
C GLU A 54 -11.03 12.81 25.06
N ALA A 55 -10.86 12.69 23.74
CA ALA A 55 -9.91 11.78 23.10
C ALA A 55 -8.58 12.46 22.74
N GLY A 56 -8.37 13.71 23.17
CA GLY A 56 -7.12 14.45 22.98
C GLY A 56 -6.95 15.09 21.60
N TYR A 57 -8.02 15.21 20.81
CA TYR A 57 -7.99 15.89 19.52
C TYR A 57 -8.43 17.35 19.64
N THR A 58 -7.79 18.25 18.89
CA THR A 58 -8.46 19.51 18.51
C THR A 58 -9.53 19.24 17.44
N PRO A 59 -10.52 20.13 17.25
CA PRO A 59 -11.51 19.99 16.18
C PRO A 59 -10.88 19.80 14.79
N GLU A 60 -9.80 20.52 14.51
CA GLU A 60 -9.09 20.43 13.23
C GLU A 60 -8.40 19.08 13.07
N GLN A 61 -7.70 18.60 14.11
CA GLN A 61 -7.05 17.29 14.10
C GLN A 61 -8.07 16.15 13.95
N PHE A 62 -9.22 16.27 14.62
CA PHE A 62 -10.31 15.31 14.49
C PHE A 62 -10.82 15.24 13.05
N GLN A 63 -11.12 16.40 12.43
CA GLN A 63 -11.60 16.45 11.04
C GLN A 63 -10.56 15.92 10.05
N GLN A 64 -9.29 16.26 10.24
CA GLN A 64 -8.21 15.73 9.40
C GLN A 64 -8.11 14.21 9.51
N ARG A 65 -8.15 13.66 10.73
CA ARG A 65 -8.09 12.21 10.95
C ARG A 65 -9.31 11.49 10.40
N LEU A 66 -10.50 12.08 10.54
CA LEU A 66 -11.73 11.54 9.97
C LEU A 66 -11.64 11.47 8.43
N ALA A 67 -11.26 12.59 7.79
CA ALA A 67 -11.12 12.66 6.34
C ALA A 67 -10.06 11.66 5.81
N GLN A 68 -8.95 11.49 6.54
CA GLN A 68 -7.91 10.51 6.22
C GLN A 68 -8.46 9.08 6.22
N LEU A 69 -9.14 8.68 7.30
CA LEU A 69 -9.70 7.32 7.44
C LEU A 69 -10.83 7.04 6.43
N GLU A 70 -11.67 8.03 6.15
CA GLU A 70 -12.71 7.91 5.11
C GLU A 70 -12.09 7.75 3.71
N SER A 71 -11.02 8.51 3.42
CA SER A 71 -10.28 8.39 2.17
C SER A 71 -9.66 7.00 2.03
N GLN A 72 -8.96 6.51 3.06
CA GLN A 72 -8.36 5.17 3.09
C GLN A 72 -9.41 4.08 2.89
N LYS A 73 -10.52 4.14 3.62
CA LYS A 73 -11.63 3.19 3.48
C LYS A 73 -12.14 3.16 2.05
N LYS A 74 -12.35 4.34 1.45
CA LYS A 74 -12.84 4.47 0.07
C LYS A 74 -11.85 3.92 -0.96
N ILE A 75 -10.55 4.07 -0.74
CA ILE A 75 -9.51 3.47 -1.59
C ILE A 75 -9.70 1.95 -1.59
N ILE A 76 -9.76 1.33 -0.41
CA ILE A 76 -9.92 -0.12 -0.28
C ILE A 76 -11.23 -0.61 -0.91
N GLU A 77 -12.35 0.09 -0.68
CA GLU A 77 -13.67 -0.29 -1.21
C GLU A 77 -13.77 -0.22 -2.74
N THR A 78 -12.98 0.65 -3.37
CA THR A 78 -13.07 0.91 -4.82
C THR A 78 -11.93 0.30 -5.62
N ALA A 79 -10.86 -0.12 -4.94
CA ALA A 79 -9.70 -0.74 -5.54
C ALA A 79 -10.03 -2.10 -6.14
N LYS A 80 -9.35 -2.40 -7.25
CA LYS A 80 -9.46 -3.68 -7.98
C LYS A 80 -8.16 -4.47 -7.97
N LYS A 81 -7.07 -3.83 -7.58
CA LYS A 81 -5.71 -4.36 -7.54
C LYS A 81 -5.18 -4.18 -6.12
N ARG A 82 -4.18 -4.99 -5.76
CA ARG A 82 -3.42 -4.86 -4.51
C ARG A 82 -2.65 -3.53 -4.45
N ALA A 83 -2.07 -3.23 -3.29
CA ALA A 83 -1.23 -2.05 -3.17
C ALA A 83 0.05 -2.20 -4.00
N GLN A 84 0.48 -1.13 -4.65
CA GLN A 84 1.69 -1.10 -5.46
C GLN A 84 2.61 0.05 -5.03
N CYS A 85 3.91 -0.20 -5.03
CA CYS A 85 4.93 0.82 -4.78
C CYS A 85 5.67 1.14 -6.07
N HIS A 86 5.73 2.42 -6.42
CA HIS A 86 6.44 2.94 -7.58
C HIS A 86 7.60 3.82 -7.13
N ASN A 87 8.81 3.48 -7.57
CA ASN A 87 10.02 4.17 -7.20
C ASN A 87 10.45 5.16 -8.28
N GLU A 88 10.23 6.46 -8.05
CA GLU A 88 10.72 7.56 -8.88
C GLU A 88 11.84 8.36 -8.21
N THR A 89 12.52 7.78 -7.22
CA THR A 89 13.59 8.46 -6.46
C THR A 89 14.92 8.59 -7.21
N GLY A 90 15.06 7.87 -8.34
CA GLY A 90 16.32 7.79 -9.08
C GLY A 90 17.39 6.88 -8.45
N LYS A 91 17.08 6.19 -7.34
CA LYS A 91 17.94 5.22 -6.66
C LYS A 91 17.17 3.95 -6.30
N THR A 92 17.86 2.90 -5.85
CA THR A 92 17.19 1.73 -5.27
C THR A 92 16.55 2.11 -3.94
N VAL A 93 15.33 1.62 -3.69
CA VAL A 93 14.62 1.81 -2.41
C VAL A 93 14.23 0.47 -1.81
N GLY A 94 14.14 0.42 -0.48
CA GLY A 94 13.55 -0.72 0.20
C GLY A 94 12.02 -0.66 0.14
N VAL A 95 11.38 -1.79 -0.10
CA VAL A 95 9.92 -1.93 -0.04
C VAL A 95 9.57 -3.17 0.76
N TYR A 96 8.57 -3.07 1.63
CA TYR A 96 7.96 -4.24 2.24
C TYR A 96 6.84 -4.74 1.35
N ALA A 97 6.96 -5.98 0.89
CA ALA A 97 5.98 -6.58 0.00
C ALA A 97 5.75 -8.06 0.30
N SER A 98 4.61 -8.57 -0.14
CA SER A 98 4.23 -9.98 -0.05
C SER A 98 3.65 -10.52 -1.34
N ASP A 99 3.83 -11.82 -1.59
CA ASP A 99 3.31 -12.51 -2.79
C ASP A 99 1.81 -12.84 -2.70
N GLY A 100 1.00 -11.88 -2.26
CA GLY A 100 -0.46 -11.96 -2.27
C GLY A 100 -1.08 -13.00 -1.32
N GLY A 101 -0.26 -13.70 -0.53
CA GLY A 101 -0.66 -14.75 0.42
C GLY A 101 0.30 -14.99 1.60
N LYS A 102 1.56 -14.54 1.55
CA LYS A 102 2.47 -14.58 2.70
C LYS A 102 2.29 -13.36 3.59
N THR A 103 1.96 -13.58 4.85
CA THR A 103 2.10 -12.58 5.91
C THR A 103 3.03 -13.17 6.98
N PRO A 104 4.01 -12.40 7.51
CA PRO A 104 4.28 -10.98 7.26
C PRO A 104 4.98 -10.71 5.92
N SER A 105 4.91 -9.46 5.45
CA SER A 105 5.69 -8.96 4.32
C SER A 105 7.18 -8.93 4.62
N GLU A 106 8.00 -9.11 3.59
CA GLU A 106 9.45 -9.13 3.70
C GLU A 106 10.04 -7.88 3.03
N LEU A 107 11.28 -7.52 3.40
CA LEU A 107 11.99 -6.41 2.79
C LEU A 107 12.62 -6.86 1.46
N TYR A 108 12.24 -6.18 0.39
CA TYR A 108 12.78 -6.32 -0.95
C TYR A 108 13.36 -4.98 -1.44
N PHE A 109 14.05 -5.02 -2.57
CA PHE A 109 14.69 -3.82 -3.15
C PHE A 109 14.14 -3.51 -4.52
N LEU A 110 13.53 -2.33 -4.66
CA LEU A 110 12.90 -1.88 -5.89
C LEU A 110 13.81 -0.90 -6.63
N ALA A 111 14.15 -1.20 -7.89
CA ALA A 111 15.03 -0.35 -8.69
C ALA A 111 14.38 0.99 -9.04
N ALA A 112 15.20 1.97 -9.41
CA ALA A 112 14.72 3.25 -9.90
C ALA A 112 13.85 3.09 -11.17
N GLY A 113 12.71 3.78 -11.19
CA GLY A 113 11.73 3.75 -12.28
C GLY A 113 10.88 2.48 -12.34
N GLN A 114 10.95 1.61 -11.33
CA GLN A 114 10.19 0.35 -11.29
C GLN A 114 9.00 0.44 -10.34
N ILE A 115 7.96 -0.31 -10.67
CA ILE A 115 6.75 -0.49 -9.87
C ILE A 115 6.64 -1.97 -9.49
N THR A 116 6.11 -2.26 -8.31
CA THR A 116 5.79 -3.64 -7.92
C THR A 116 4.68 -4.21 -8.81
N ASP A 117 4.80 -5.46 -9.22
CA ASP A 117 3.82 -6.19 -10.00
C ASP A 117 2.46 -6.30 -9.26
N ASP A 118 1.37 -6.49 -10.00
CA ASP A 118 0.01 -6.49 -9.45
C ASP A 118 -0.41 -7.81 -8.76
N ASP A 119 0.38 -8.88 -8.91
CA ASP A 119 0.24 -10.09 -8.10
C ASP A 119 0.84 -9.92 -6.69
N TRP A 120 1.73 -8.94 -6.50
CA TRP A 120 2.29 -8.58 -5.20
C TRP A 120 1.42 -7.57 -4.44
N ASP A 121 1.53 -7.61 -3.12
CA ASP A 121 1.00 -6.59 -2.21
C ASP A 121 2.16 -5.79 -1.65
N CYS A 122 2.28 -4.51 -2.01
CA CYS A 122 3.25 -3.62 -1.39
C CYS A 122 2.65 -2.96 -0.15
N ASP A 123 3.09 -3.39 1.02
CA ASP A 123 2.70 -2.78 2.29
C ASP A 123 3.23 -1.35 2.40
N GLY A 124 4.45 -1.09 1.91
CA GLY A 124 5.10 0.18 2.19
C GLY A 124 6.55 0.35 1.73
N PHE A 125 7.05 1.59 1.85
CA PHE A 125 8.48 1.89 1.66
C PHE A 125 9.25 1.77 2.96
N TYR A 126 10.49 1.30 2.87
CA TYR A 126 11.49 1.38 3.93
C TYR A 126 12.40 2.58 3.67
N PHE A 127 12.59 3.42 4.69
CA PHE A 127 13.52 4.54 4.63
C PHE A 127 14.56 4.43 5.75
N PRO A 128 15.87 4.51 5.43
CA PRO A 128 16.91 4.48 6.44
C PRO A 128 16.99 5.81 7.21
N ALA A 129 17.66 5.79 8.36
CA ALA A 129 18.02 7.01 9.07
C ALA A 129 18.85 7.96 8.18
N GLY A 130 18.67 9.26 8.36
CA GLY A 130 19.29 10.33 7.56
C GLY A 130 18.53 10.66 6.26
N THR A 131 17.46 9.93 5.93
CA THR A 131 16.59 10.27 4.80
C THR A 131 15.74 11.48 5.16
N GLN A 132 15.52 12.40 4.21
CA GLN A 132 14.56 13.49 4.37
C GLN A 132 13.29 13.13 3.60
N VAL A 133 12.15 13.06 4.29
CA VAL A 133 10.88 12.59 3.71
C VAL A 133 9.77 13.61 3.92
N VAL A 134 9.01 13.89 2.86
CA VAL A 134 7.75 14.63 2.89
C VAL A 134 6.61 13.61 2.80
N PHE A 135 5.96 13.34 3.93
CA PHE A 135 4.93 12.30 4.02
C PHE A 135 3.59 12.69 3.38
N SER A 136 3.29 13.98 3.25
CA SER A 136 2.04 14.45 2.66
C SER A 136 2.28 15.76 1.91
N PRO A 137 1.56 16.02 0.81
CA PRO A 137 1.61 17.31 0.14
C PRO A 137 1.34 18.43 1.15
N ASN A 138 2.23 19.44 1.19
CA ASN A 138 2.20 20.60 2.08
C ASN A 138 2.68 20.37 3.53
N THR A 139 3.26 19.21 3.88
CA THR A 139 4.02 19.08 5.12
C THR A 139 5.50 19.39 4.89
N PRO A 140 6.22 19.95 5.88
CA PRO A 140 7.67 20.10 5.78
C PRO A 140 8.33 18.72 5.70
N ALA A 141 9.53 18.66 5.12
CA ALA A 141 10.36 17.46 5.15
C ALA A 141 10.79 17.16 6.59
N GLU A 142 10.74 15.87 6.95
CA GLU A 142 11.25 15.36 8.22
C GLU A 142 12.55 14.59 7.96
N GLU A 143 13.62 14.97 8.66
CA GLU A 143 14.86 14.20 8.66
C GLU A 143 14.74 13.03 9.65
N LEU A 144 14.88 11.82 9.12
CA LEU A 144 14.71 10.60 9.90
C LEU A 144 15.91 10.37 10.82
N THR A 145 15.65 10.26 12.12
CA THR A 145 16.69 9.95 13.12
C THR A 145 16.88 8.44 13.33
N GLU A 146 15.92 7.63 12.88
CA GLU A 146 15.94 6.18 12.90
C GLU A 146 15.29 5.62 11.61
N PRO A 147 15.55 4.37 11.24
CA PRO A 147 14.87 3.74 10.11
C PRO A 147 13.36 3.63 10.37
N ILE A 148 12.57 3.81 9.32
CA ILE A 148 11.11 3.67 9.38
C ILE A 148 10.60 2.82 8.23
N THR A 149 9.38 2.31 8.40
CA THR A 149 8.52 1.93 7.30
C THR A 149 7.32 2.85 7.22
N VAL A 150 6.95 3.22 6.00
CA VAL A 150 5.69 3.92 5.73
C VAL A 150 4.75 2.98 5.04
N ASN A 151 3.63 2.67 5.69
CA ASN A 151 2.68 1.69 5.19
C ASN A 151 1.47 2.38 4.58
N PHE A 152 0.93 1.79 3.53
CA PHE A 152 -0.28 2.24 2.84
C PHE A 152 -1.36 1.18 2.94
N VAL A 153 -2.60 1.56 2.64
CA VAL A 153 -3.69 0.59 2.62
C VAL A 153 -3.71 -0.18 1.31
N ASP A 154 -4.23 -1.41 1.35
CA ASP A 154 -4.58 -2.19 0.16
C ASP A 154 -5.23 -1.33 -0.94
N GLY A 155 -4.77 -1.51 -2.17
CA GLY A 155 -5.31 -0.83 -3.34
C GLY A 155 -4.77 0.56 -3.62
N THR A 156 -3.78 1.01 -2.85
CA THR A 156 -3.07 2.27 -3.08
C THR A 156 -1.96 2.09 -4.12
N GLN A 157 -1.78 3.07 -5.01
CA GLN A 157 -0.57 3.19 -5.82
C GLN A 157 0.31 4.28 -5.23
N SER A 158 1.27 3.87 -4.41
CA SER A 158 2.17 4.76 -3.69
C SER A 158 3.41 5.06 -4.52
N VAL A 159 3.73 6.34 -4.67
CA VAL A 159 4.86 6.82 -5.46
C VAL A 159 5.80 7.57 -4.55
N ALA A 160 7.07 7.16 -4.54
CA ALA A 160 8.15 7.89 -3.88
C ALA A 160 8.99 8.60 -4.94
N THR A 161 9.01 9.93 -4.91
CA THR A 161 9.72 10.77 -5.88
C THR A 161 10.79 11.59 -5.16
N ALA A 162 12.01 11.66 -5.68
CA ALA A 162 13.04 12.53 -5.10
C ALA A 162 12.98 13.93 -5.72
N ASP A 163 13.02 14.97 -4.89
CA ASP A 163 13.18 16.34 -5.36
C ASP A 163 14.58 16.48 -6.01
N PRO A 164 14.68 16.97 -7.25
CA PRO A 164 15.96 17.06 -7.96
C PRO A 164 16.91 18.12 -7.39
N THR A 165 16.41 19.03 -6.57
CA THR A 165 17.15 20.14 -5.97
C THR A 165 17.59 19.82 -4.55
N THR A 166 16.68 19.31 -3.72
CA THR A 166 16.93 19.04 -2.29
C THR A 166 17.30 17.58 -2.02
N GLY A 167 16.90 16.65 -2.87
CA GLY A 167 17.05 15.21 -2.65
C GLY A 167 16.04 14.64 -1.65
N GLU A 168 15.07 15.44 -1.19
CA GLU A 168 13.99 15.02 -0.29
C GLU A 168 13.07 14.04 -1.03
N ILE A 169 12.68 12.95 -0.36
CA ILE A 169 11.73 11.99 -0.90
C ILE A 169 10.31 12.46 -0.59
N GLN A 170 9.50 12.64 -1.62
CA GLN A 170 8.11 13.05 -1.55
C GLN A 170 7.21 11.87 -1.84
N LEU A 171 6.23 11.65 -0.96
CA LEU A 171 5.18 10.65 -1.17
C LEU A 171 3.96 11.32 -1.81
N ASN A 172 3.36 10.66 -2.80
CA ASN A 172 2.15 11.17 -3.47
C ASN A 172 0.90 11.12 -2.58
N ILE A 173 0.88 10.23 -1.59
CA ILE A 173 -0.25 9.96 -0.70
C ILE A 173 0.28 9.86 0.73
N GLU A 174 -0.50 10.37 1.68
CA GLU A 174 -0.18 10.26 3.10
C GLU A 174 -0.22 8.79 3.56
N PRO A 175 0.84 8.27 4.21
CA PRO A 175 0.87 6.92 4.74
C PRO A 175 -0.29 6.65 5.71
N ALA A 176 -0.79 5.42 5.71
CA ALA A 176 -1.75 4.98 6.71
C ALA A 176 -1.11 4.80 8.08
N LYS A 177 0.16 4.37 8.09
CA LYS A 177 0.94 4.15 9.30
C LYS A 177 2.41 4.42 9.04
N ILE A 178 3.09 4.96 10.03
CA ILE A 178 4.54 5.07 10.06
C ILE A 178 5.00 4.22 11.22
N VAL A 179 5.86 3.23 10.97
CA VAL A 179 6.40 2.35 12.00
C VAL A 179 7.89 2.65 12.15
N LYS A 180 8.29 3.02 13.36
CA LYS A 180 9.69 3.31 13.68
C LYS A 180 10.42 2.03 14.06
N ALA A 181 11.72 1.96 13.77
CA ALA A 181 12.53 0.80 14.12
C ALA A 181 12.43 0.45 15.61
N ALA A 182 12.45 1.44 16.50
CA ALA A 182 12.29 1.26 17.95
C ALA A 182 10.95 0.59 18.36
N GLU A 183 9.91 0.71 17.54
CA GLU A 183 8.56 0.16 17.81
C GLU A 183 8.37 -1.25 17.22
N SER A 184 9.30 -1.70 16.37
CA SER A 184 9.14 -2.88 15.51
C SER A 184 9.68 -4.19 16.09
N ASN A 185 10.16 -4.21 17.34
CA ASN A 185 10.81 -5.39 17.97
C ASN A 185 11.93 -6.04 17.12
N GLY A 186 12.61 -5.25 16.29
CA GLY A 186 13.70 -5.72 15.41
C GLY A 186 13.25 -6.25 14.04
N LEU A 187 11.98 -6.05 13.65
CA LEU A 187 11.49 -6.39 12.30
C LEU A 187 11.97 -5.41 11.22
N ILE A 188 12.33 -4.19 11.61
CA ILE A 188 12.91 -3.19 10.72
C ILE A 188 14.44 -3.25 10.84
N PRO A 189 15.18 -3.61 9.77
CA PRO A 189 16.63 -3.64 9.81
C PRO A 189 17.22 -2.23 9.87
N THR A 190 18.46 -2.12 10.31
CA THR A 190 19.19 -0.84 10.35
C THR A 190 20.18 -0.77 9.18
N LEU A 191 19.63 -0.61 7.97
CA LEU A 191 20.43 -0.40 6.76
C LEU A 191 20.69 1.09 6.56
N SER A 192 21.87 1.45 6.09
CA SER A 192 22.19 2.78 5.56
C SER A 192 21.77 2.91 4.09
N GLN A 193 21.61 4.14 3.60
CA GLN A 193 21.33 4.37 2.18
C GLN A 193 22.42 3.79 1.27
N ALA A 194 23.69 3.85 1.68
CA ALA A 194 24.80 3.27 0.92
C ALA A 194 24.69 1.74 0.79
N GLU A 195 24.22 1.06 1.84
CA GLU A 195 23.97 -0.39 1.78
C GLU A 195 22.81 -0.72 0.85
N ILE A 196 21.73 0.07 0.86
CA ILE A 196 20.59 -0.08 -0.06
C ILE A 196 21.01 0.14 -1.51
N ASP A 197 21.81 1.18 -1.77
CA ASP A 197 22.30 1.53 -3.12
C ASP A 197 23.14 0.41 -3.74
N THR A 198 23.72 -0.48 -2.93
CA THR A 198 24.51 -1.65 -3.39
C THR A 198 23.68 -2.92 -3.57
N GLN A 199 22.41 -2.93 -3.15
CA GLN A 199 21.56 -4.11 -3.27
C GLN A 199 21.22 -4.38 -4.73
N ILE A 200 21.14 -5.67 -5.06
CA ILE A 200 20.61 -6.11 -6.34
C ILE A 200 19.08 -5.98 -6.24
N PRO A 201 18.42 -5.21 -7.12
CA PRO A 201 16.97 -5.12 -7.12
C PRO A 201 16.33 -6.50 -7.27
N SER A 202 15.26 -6.74 -6.54
CA SER A 202 14.53 -8.01 -6.49
C SER A 202 13.73 -8.20 -7.79
N PRO A 203 14.19 -9.04 -8.74
CA PRO A 203 13.51 -9.20 -10.03
C PRO A 203 12.09 -9.76 -9.90
N GLU A 204 11.84 -10.56 -8.87
CA GLU A 204 10.53 -11.16 -8.58
C GLU A 204 9.43 -10.13 -8.29
N LEU A 205 9.78 -8.88 -7.96
CA LEU A 205 8.83 -7.82 -7.68
C LEU A 205 8.26 -7.15 -8.93
N ILE A 206 8.83 -7.33 -10.12
CA ILE A 206 8.65 -6.39 -11.25
C ILE A 206 8.00 -7.04 -12.49
N ASP A 207 7.83 -8.37 -12.48
CA ASP A 207 7.49 -9.19 -13.67
C ASP A 207 6.07 -8.96 -14.21
#